data_AF-A0A1I0N560-F1
#
_entry.id   AF-A0A1I0N560-F1
#
_cell.length_a   1.000
_cell.length_b   1.000
_cell.length_c   1.000
_cell.angle_alpha   90.00
_cell.angle_beta   90.00
_cell.angle_gamma   90.00
#
_symmetry.space_group_name_H-M   'P 1'
#
loop_
_entity.id
_entity.type
_entity.pdbx_description
1 polymer ?
#
loop_
_entity_poly.entity_id
_entity_poly.type
_entity_poly.pdbx_seq_one_letter_code
_entity_poly.pdbx_strand_id
1 'polypeptide(L)'
;MGVTTVLRNGNQSEASQIDRLLRLIDMDPMHSTYERLRRELASRQPEPAVWLGLLDALDRLPADARLALLLSDVFEASIDDVAALLHRDAAACRRLVDEAHERIHAAAATRK
;
A
#
# COMPACT_ATOMS: atom_id res chain seq x y z
N MET A 1 3.89 32.28 -57.99
CA MET A 1 4.59 31.64 -56.85
C MET A 1 3.60 31.52 -55.71
N GLY A 2 3.29 30.31 -55.25
CA GLY A 2 2.27 30.08 -54.22
C GLY A 2 2.03 28.59 -54.00
N VAL A 3 3.13 27.84 -53.87
CA VAL A 3 3.12 26.44 -53.43
C VAL A 3 3.16 26.47 -51.89
N THR A 4 2.53 25.50 -51.23
CA THR A 4 2.56 25.22 -49.77
C THR A 4 1.28 25.54 -49.00
N THR A 5 0.11 25.05 -49.44
CA THR A 5 -1.09 25.02 -48.56
C THR A 5 -1.64 23.61 -48.32
N VAL A 6 -1.14 22.57 -48.99
CA VAL A 6 -1.71 21.21 -48.87
C VAL A 6 -1.02 20.35 -47.78
N LEU A 7 0.18 20.70 -47.32
CA LEU A 7 0.95 19.91 -46.34
C LEU A 7 0.68 20.28 -44.87
N ARG A 8 -0.21 21.24 -44.58
CA ARG A 8 -0.42 21.73 -43.20
C ARG A 8 -1.53 21.01 -42.43
N ASN A 9 -2.43 20.30 -43.12
CA ASN A 9 -3.57 19.60 -42.49
C ASN A 9 -3.21 18.23 -41.89
N GLY A 10 -2.20 17.53 -42.42
CA GLY A 10 -1.72 16.26 -41.82
C GLY A 10 -1.02 16.49 -40.47
N ASN A 11 -0.15 17.50 -40.41
CA ASN A 11 0.63 17.83 -39.21
C ASN A 11 -0.22 18.25 -38.00
N GLN A 12 -1.39 18.86 -38.19
CA GLN A 12 -2.25 19.27 -37.07
C GLN A 12 -3.01 18.09 -36.46
N SER A 13 -3.40 17.11 -37.29
CA SER A 13 -4.05 15.88 -36.83
C SER A 13 -3.05 14.95 -36.15
N GLU A 14 -1.83 14.83 -36.69
CA GLU A 14 -0.74 14.06 -36.06
C GLU A 14 -0.27 14.69 -34.76
N ALA A 15 -0.08 16.02 -34.70
CA ALA A 15 0.28 16.68 -33.45
C ALA A 15 -0.79 16.53 -32.35
N SER A 16 -2.08 16.57 -32.73
CA SER A 16 -3.20 16.30 -31.82
C SER A 16 -3.25 14.83 -31.36
N GLN A 17 -2.92 13.88 -32.25
CA GLN A 17 -2.80 12.45 -31.90
C GLN A 17 -1.58 12.16 -31.03
N ILE A 18 -0.44 12.77 -31.30
CA ILE A 18 0.78 12.64 -30.50
C ILE A 18 0.55 13.22 -29.10
N ASP A 19 -0.11 14.39 -28.98
CA ASP A 19 -0.49 14.95 -27.68
C ASP A 19 -1.45 14.01 -26.91
N ARG A 20 -2.38 13.35 -27.61
CA ARG A 20 -3.29 12.37 -27.01
C ARG A 20 -2.58 11.08 -26.58
N LEU A 21 -1.60 10.62 -27.37
CA LEU A 21 -0.78 9.45 -27.06
C LEU A 21 0.20 9.73 -25.91
N LEU A 22 0.78 10.92 -25.85
CA LEU A 22 1.62 11.34 -24.73
C LEU A 22 0.83 11.39 -23.41
N ARG A 23 -0.43 11.86 -23.43
CA ARG A 23 -1.34 11.79 -22.27
C ARG A 23 -1.73 10.36 -21.86
N LEU A 24 -1.72 9.42 -22.79
CA LEU A 24 -1.97 7.99 -22.53
C LEU A 24 -0.74 7.28 -21.96
N ILE A 25 0.47 7.72 -22.35
CA ILE A 25 1.75 7.19 -21.86
C ILE A 25 2.06 7.69 -20.44
N ASP A 26 1.59 8.89 -20.07
CA ASP A 26 1.76 9.47 -18.74
C ASP A 26 0.76 8.90 -17.69
N MET A 27 -0.21 8.10 -18.14
CA MET A 27 -0.95 7.21 -17.25
C MET A 27 -0.10 5.96 -17.03
N ASP A 28 0.72 5.95 -15.98
CA ASP A 28 1.21 4.70 -15.41
C ASP A 28 -0.03 3.85 -15.05
N PRO A 29 -0.33 2.78 -15.82
CA PRO A 29 -1.57 2.04 -15.66
C PRO A 29 -1.67 1.40 -14.28
N MET A 30 -0.52 1.14 -13.65
CA MET A 30 -0.46 0.57 -12.32
C MET A 30 -0.70 1.60 -11.25
N HIS A 31 -0.17 2.82 -11.36
CA HIS A 31 -0.53 3.91 -10.44
C HIS A 31 -2.00 4.30 -10.56
N SER A 32 -2.59 4.38 -11.77
CA SER A 32 -4.00 4.76 -11.92
C SER A 32 -4.96 3.71 -11.36
N THR A 33 -4.63 2.43 -11.51
CA THR A 33 -5.43 1.33 -10.97
C THR A 33 -5.24 1.21 -9.45
N TYR A 34 -3.99 1.26 -8.99
CA TYR A 34 -3.63 1.23 -7.57
C TYR A 34 -4.22 2.43 -6.82
N GLU A 35 -4.07 3.66 -7.30
CA GLU A 35 -4.63 4.85 -6.63
C GLU A 35 -6.15 4.89 -6.64
N ARG A 36 -6.78 4.28 -7.64
CA ARG A 36 -8.24 4.13 -7.67
C ARG A 36 -8.71 3.09 -6.67
N LEU A 37 -8.04 1.94 -6.61
CA LEU A 37 -8.29 0.91 -5.59
C LEU A 37 -8.01 1.42 -4.18
N ARG A 38 -6.92 2.18 -3.98
CA ARG A 38 -6.57 2.84 -2.72
C ARG A 38 -7.65 3.80 -2.27
N ARG A 39 -8.15 4.67 -3.16
CA ARG A 39 -9.26 5.59 -2.85
C ARG A 39 -10.54 4.86 -2.51
N GLU A 40 -10.86 3.81 -3.25
CA GLU A 40 -12.05 2.99 -3.02
C GLU A 40 -11.96 2.19 -1.70
N LEU A 41 -10.79 1.66 -1.36
CA LEU A 41 -10.57 0.99 -0.08
C LEU A 41 -10.53 2.01 1.08
N ALA A 42 -10.03 3.23 0.86
CA ALA A 42 -10.02 4.29 1.87
C ALA A 42 -11.42 4.89 2.14
N SER A 43 -12.34 4.85 1.16
CA SER A 43 -13.73 5.25 1.36
C SER A 43 -14.52 4.21 2.16
N ARG A 44 -14.10 2.94 2.12
CA ARG A 44 -14.57 1.87 3.00
C ARG A 44 -13.93 2.03 4.36
N GLN A 45 -14.54 2.87 5.20
CA GLN A 45 -14.16 2.91 6.59
C GLN A 45 -14.46 1.53 7.21
N PRO A 46 -13.47 0.87 7.84
CA PRO A 46 -13.77 -0.26 8.69
C PRO A 46 -14.83 0.17 9.70
N GLU A 47 -15.72 -0.73 10.08
CA GLU A 47 -16.69 -0.44 11.12
C GLU A 47 -15.93 0.15 12.33
N PRO A 48 -16.31 1.33 12.86
CA PRO A 48 -15.52 2.01 13.89
C PRO A 48 -15.19 1.11 15.08
N ALA A 49 -16.09 0.20 15.43
CA ALA A 49 -15.86 -0.81 16.44
C ALA A 49 -14.64 -1.69 16.10
N VAL A 50 -14.60 -2.28 14.89
CA VAL A 50 -13.48 -3.13 14.44
C VAL A 50 -12.16 -2.37 14.52
N TRP A 51 -12.09 -1.16 13.96
CA TRP A 51 -10.89 -0.32 13.98
C TRP A 51 -10.42 0.00 15.39
N LEU A 52 -11.32 0.49 16.25
CA LEU A 52 -10.97 0.86 17.62
C LEU A 52 -10.46 -0.34 18.43
N GLY A 53 -11.04 -1.53 18.25
CA GLY A 53 -10.56 -2.69 18.98
C GLY A 53 -9.29 -3.31 18.38
N LEU A 54 -8.96 -3.08 17.11
CA LEU A 54 -7.62 -3.36 16.60
C LEU A 54 -6.60 -2.45 17.29
N LEU A 55 -6.88 -1.14 17.38
CA LEU A 55 -6.00 -0.20 18.07
C LEU A 55 -5.82 -0.56 19.55
N ASP A 56 -6.88 -0.96 20.26
CA ASP A 56 -6.80 -1.43 21.65
C ASP A 56 -5.97 -2.73 21.76
N ALA A 57 -6.13 -3.67 20.83
CA ALA A 57 -5.32 -4.89 20.80
C ALA A 57 -3.83 -4.58 20.56
N LEU A 58 -3.52 -3.66 19.65
CA LEU A 58 -2.15 -3.19 19.40
C LEU A 58 -1.56 -2.45 20.60
N ASP A 59 -2.37 -1.72 21.37
CA ASP A 59 -1.87 -0.99 22.54
C ASP A 59 -1.50 -1.92 23.71
N ARG A 60 -2.17 -3.06 23.81
CA ARG A 60 -1.87 -4.11 24.80
C ARG A 60 -0.64 -4.94 24.47
N LEU A 61 -0.11 -4.86 23.25
CA LEU A 61 1.10 -5.58 22.87
C LEU A 61 2.36 -4.96 23.52
N PRO A 62 3.34 -5.79 23.94
CA PRO A 62 4.68 -5.30 24.23
C PRO A 62 5.26 -4.53 23.05
N ALA A 63 6.04 -3.48 23.32
CA ALA A 63 6.58 -2.59 22.29
C ALA A 63 7.33 -3.34 21.17
N ASP A 64 8.19 -4.30 21.54
CA ASP A 64 8.97 -5.10 20.59
C ASP A 64 8.09 -6.02 19.75
N ALA A 65 7.03 -6.60 20.33
CA ALA A 65 6.09 -7.45 19.60
C ALA A 65 5.28 -6.63 18.59
N ARG A 66 4.84 -5.43 18.99
CA ARG A 66 4.16 -4.49 18.11
C ARG A 66 5.06 -4.04 16.96
N LEU A 67 6.32 -3.71 17.24
CA LEU A 67 7.28 -3.33 16.19
C LEU A 67 7.58 -4.50 15.25
N ALA A 68 7.84 -5.70 15.78
CA ALA A 68 8.09 -6.89 14.98
C ALA A 68 6.92 -7.18 14.03
N LEU A 69 5.70 -7.17 14.55
CA LEU A 69 4.47 -7.35 13.78
C LEU A 69 4.30 -6.29 12.68
N LEU A 70 4.43 -5.01 13.02
CA LEU A 70 4.23 -3.95 12.03
C LEU A 70 5.28 -4.03 10.91
N LEU A 71 6.55 -4.25 11.28
CA LEU A 71 7.63 -4.38 10.32
C LEU A 71 7.44 -5.61 9.42
N SER A 72 7.01 -6.76 9.96
CA SER A 72 6.77 -7.96 9.15
C SER A 72 5.53 -7.84 8.27
N ASP A 73 4.41 -7.37 8.80
CA ASP A 73 3.11 -7.54 8.14
C ASP A 73 2.68 -6.31 7.35
N VAL A 74 3.05 -5.11 7.79
CA VAL A 74 2.67 -3.85 7.13
C VAL A 74 3.78 -3.35 6.21
N PHE A 75 5.03 -3.53 6.62
CA PHE A 75 6.21 -3.14 5.83
C PHE A 75 6.83 -4.30 5.06
N GLU A 76 6.30 -5.51 5.19
CA GLU A 76 6.77 -6.71 4.49
C GLU A 76 8.27 -6.97 4.66
N ALA A 77 8.84 -6.52 5.79
CA ALA A 77 10.26 -6.72 6.09
C ALA A 77 10.54 -8.19 6.40
N SER A 78 11.70 -8.68 5.94
CA SER A 78 12.12 -10.03 6.28
C SER A 78 12.41 -10.16 7.78
N ILE A 79 12.25 -11.36 8.34
CA ILE A 79 12.57 -11.60 9.76
C ILE A 79 14.03 -11.23 10.08
N ASP A 80 14.95 -11.39 9.13
CA ASP A 80 16.36 -11.04 9.33
C ASP A 80 16.54 -9.51 9.40
N ASP A 81 15.80 -8.73 8.60
CA ASP A 81 15.77 -7.27 8.69
C ASP A 81 15.15 -6.79 10.00
N VAL A 82 14.05 -7.42 10.43
CA VAL A 82 13.40 -7.15 11.73
C VAL A 82 14.37 -7.43 12.88
N ALA A 83 15.09 -8.55 12.82
CA ALA A 83 16.09 -8.93 13.82
C ALA A 83 17.22 -7.90 13.91
N ALA A 84 17.70 -7.39 12.77
CA ALA A 84 18.70 -6.33 12.73
C ALA A 84 18.19 -5.01 13.36
N LEU A 85 16.96 -4.62 13.03
CA LEU A 85 16.32 -3.39 13.55
C LEU A 85 16.00 -3.46 15.05
N LEU A 86 15.63 -4.63 15.55
CA LEU A 86 15.29 -4.85 16.96
C LEU A 86 16.49 -5.27 17.81
N HIS A 87 17.67 -5.43 17.21
CA HIS A 87 18.88 -5.93 17.86
C HIS A 87 18.64 -7.26 18.61
N ARG A 88 17.91 -8.18 17.97
CA ARG A 88 17.53 -9.49 18.53
C ARG A 88 17.87 -10.60 17.54
N ASP A 89 17.80 -11.84 18.00
CA ASP A 89 17.92 -12.99 17.10
C ASP A 89 16.63 -13.23 16.29
N ALA A 90 16.79 -13.82 15.12
CA ALA A 90 15.68 -14.09 14.20
C ALA A 90 14.63 -15.08 14.77
N ALA A 91 15.01 -15.97 15.68
CA ALA A 91 14.05 -16.87 16.32
C ALA A 91 13.20 -16.14 17.38
N ALA A 92 13.80 -15.20 18.12
CA ALA A 92 13.06 -14.32 19.03
C ALA A 92 12.09 -13.40 18.27
N CYS A 93 12.49 -12.87 17.11
CA CYS A 93 11.60 -12.04 16.30
C CYS A 93 10.40 -12.83 15.76
N ARG A 94 10.62 -14.08 15.31
CA ARG A 94 9.52 -14.99 14.93
C ARG A 94 8.53 -15.19 16.07
N ARG A 95 9.02 -15.52 17.28
CA ARG A 95 8.16 -15.68 18.46
C ARG A 95 7.36 -14.42 18.79
N LEU A 96 7.97 -13.24 18.65
CA LEU A 96 7.29 -11.97 18.87
C LEU A 96 6.15 -11.73 17.88
N VAL A 97 6.35 -12.06 16.61
CA VAL A 97 5.31 -11.97 15.57
C VAL A 97 4.18 -12.97 15.86
N ASP A 98 4.52 -14.23 16.12
CA ASP A 98 3.53 -15.28 16.44
C ASP A 98 2.68 -14.89 17.67
N GLU A 99 3.33 -14.44 18.75
CA GLU A 99 2.66 -13.99 19.98
C GLU A 99 1.76 -12.76 19.73
N ALA A 100 2.17 -11.86 18.84
CA ALA A 100 1.37 -10.71 18.44
C ALA A 100 0.12 -11.13 17.65
N HIS A 101 0.26 -12.07 16.70
CA HIS A 101 -0.88 -12.65 15.98
C HIS A 101 -1.86 -13.32 16.92
N GLU A 102 -1.39 -14.19 17.82
CA GLU A 102 -2.24 -14.87 18.79
C GLU A 102 -3.06 -13.88 19.64
N ARG A 103 -2.41 -12.82 20.13
CA ARG A 103 -3.09 -11.79 20.93
C ARG A 103 -4.13 -11.00 20.14
N ILE A 104 -3.82 -10.60 18.91
CA ILE A 104 -4.77 -9.86 18.06
C ILE A 104 -5.98 -10.74 17.71
N HIS A 105 -5.73 -12.01 17.36
CA HIS A 105 -6.81 -12.95 17.08
C HIS A 105 -7.68 -13.24 18.30
N ALA A 106 -7.08 -13.40 19.49
CA ALA A 106 -7.81 -13.57 20.73
C ALA A 106 -8.70 -12.35 21.06
N ALA A 107 -8.19 -11.13 20.85
CA ALA A 107 -8.95 -9.90 21.05
C ALA A 107 -10.10 -9.71 20.04
N ALA A 108 -9.93 -10.20 18.81
CA ALA A 108 -11.01 -10.25 17.83
C ALA A 108 -12.10 -11.27 18.20
N ALA A 109 -11.71 -12.43 18.73
CA ALA A 109 -12.64 -13.51 19.09
C ALA A 109 -13.50 -13.19 20.33
N THR A 110 -12.99 -12.40 21.27
CA THR A 110 -13.72 -12.01 22.50
C THR A 110 -14.85 -11.02 22.25
N ARG A 111 -14.97 -10.46 21.05
CA ARG A 111 -16.02 -9.50 20.68
C ARG A 111 -17.20 -10.10 19.90
N LYS A 112 -17.25 -11.43 19.73
CA LYS A 112 -18.34 -12.14 19.09
C LYS A 112 -19.42 -12.53 20.11
#